data_AF-A0A954IGU8-F1
#
_entry.id   AF-A0A954IGU8-F1
#
_cell.length_a   1.000
_cell.length_b   1.000
_cell.length_c   1.000
_cell.angle_alpha   90.00
_cell.angle_beta   90.00
_cell.angle_gamma   90.00
#
_symmetry.space_group_name_H-M   'P 1'
#
loop_
_entity.id
_entity.type
_entity.pdbx_description
1 polymer ?
#
loop_
_entity_poly.entity_id
_entity_poly.type
_entity_poly.pdbx_seq_one_letter_code
_entity_poly.pdbx_strand_id
1 'polypeptide(L)'
;MDSDFLLALVSRWIHIGTAIILIGGTFYMRMVVLPSVPAGSDELLSAMRKRWQRFLHPGIAAFLLSGFYNFMRGMAEHSHDRLYHPLIGTKILLALVIFFLASALTGRSAGTQKFRDNPRRWLGVILLLAAIIVGISGLVKVRGTSATTTEPAAESSDQSE
;
A
#
# COMPACT_ATOMS: atom_id res chain seq x y z
N MET A 1 19.82 -7.29 20.43
CA MET A 1 18.58 -6.89 19.73
C MET A 1 17.74 -8.13 19.59
N ASP A 2 16.50 -8.08 20.05
CA ASP A 2 15.62 -9.24 20.04
C ASP A 2 15.28 -9.61 18.58
N SER A 3 15.27 -10.91 18.28
CA SER A 3 14.97 -11.44 16.94
C SER A 3 13.61 -10.97 16.41
N ASP A 4 12.64 -10.84 17.32
CA ASP A 4 11.27 -10.42 17.00
C ASP A 4 11.22 -8.96 16.56
N PHE A 5 12.02 -8.10 17.20
CA PHE A 5 12.16 -6.70 16.82
C PHE A 5 12.78 -6.57 15.42
N LEU A 6 13.85 -7.32 15.13
CA LEU A 6 14.49 -7.33 13.81
C LEU A 6 13.52 -7.81 12.73
N LEU A 7 12.78 -8.89 12.98
CA LEU A 7 11.80 -9.42 12.04
C LEU A 7 10.68 -8.41 11.76
N ALA A 8 10.17 -7.73 12.79
CA ALA A 8 9.17 -6.68 12.65
C ALA A 8 9.67 -5.49 11.84
N LEU A 9 10.89 -5.03 12.10
CA LEU A 9 11.52 -3.93 11.38
C LEU A 9 11.71 -4.25 9.90
N VAL A 10 12.32 -5.41 9.60
CA VAL A 10 12.57 -5.88 8.23
C VAL A 10 11.26 -6.09 7.48
N SER A 11 10.26 -6.71 8.10
CA SER A 11 8.94 -6.90 7.47
C SER A 11 8.30 -5.57 7.09
N ARG A 12 8.39 -4.56 7.96
CA ARG A 12 7.89 -3.21 7.67
C ARG A 12 8.66 -2.54 6.54
N TRP A 13 9.99 -2.69 6.50
CA TRP A 13 10.82 -2.17 5.41
C TRP A 13 10.47 -2.82 4.08
N ILE A 14 10.28 -4.15 4.06
CA ILE A 14 9.83 -4.87 2.87
C ILE A 14 8.45 -4.36 2.42
N HIS A 15 7.51 -4.20 3.35
CA HIS A 15 6.16 -3.75 3.04
C HIS A 15 6.16 -2.35 2.38
N ILE A 16 6.82 -1.39 3.03
CA ILE A 16 6.90 0.01 2.55
C ILE A 16 7.73 0.09 1.27
N GLY A 17 8.89 -0.57 1.23
CA GLY A 17 9.77 -0.59 0.06
C GLY A 17 9.08 -1.16 -1.17
N THR A 18 8.29 -2.23 -0.98
CA THR A 18 7.52 -2.83 -2.07
C THR A 18 6.42 -1.90 -2.57
N ALA A 19 5.70 -1.22 -1.69
CA ALA A 19 4.74 -0.17 -2.10
C ALA A 19 5.41 0.94 -2.90
N ILE A 20 6.58 1.41 -2.47
CA ILE A 20 7.35 2.46 -3.18
C ILE A 20 7.66 2.01 -4.60
N ILE A 21 8.17 0.78 -4.78
CA ILE A 21 8.50 0.25 -6.10
C ILE A 21 7.25 0.14 -6.98
N LEU A 22 6.18 -0.50 -6.48
CA LEU A 22 4.98 -0.76 -7.27
C LEU A 22 4.23 0.53 -7.65
N ILE A 23 4.04 1.44 -6.70
CA ILE A 23 3.34 2.70 -6.94
C ILE A 23 4.24 3.67 -7.72
N GLY A 24 5.53 3.73 -7.40
CA GLY A 24 6.51 4.55 -8.11
C GLY A 24 6.67 4.13 -9.58
N GLY A 25 6.76 2.83 -9.85
CA GLY A 25 6.78 2.33 -11.23
C GLY A 25 5.48 2.60 -11.99
N THR A 26 4.32 2.48 -11.32
CA THR A 26 3.02 2.87 -11.89
C THR A 26 2.96 4.36 -12.21
N PHE A 27 3.48 5.20 -11.31
CA PHE A 27 3.57 6.64 -11.49
C PHE A 27 4.46 7.00 -12.67
N TYR A 28 5.67 6.43 -12.72
CA TYR A 28 6.61 6.61 -13.82
C TYR A 28 6.01 6.19 -15.16
N MET A 29 5.34 5.03 -15.22
CA MET A 29 4.67 4.57 -16.43
C MET A 29 3.62 5.58 -16.90
N ARG A 30 2.82 6.12 -15.97
CA ARG A 30 1.73 7.05 -16.28
C ARG A 30 2.18 8.46 -16.66
N MET A 31 3.21 8.97 -16.01
CA MET A 31 3.61 10.38 -16.11
C MET A 31 4.79 10.61 -17.04
N VAL A 32 5.62 9.58 -17.26
CA VAL A 32 6.81 9.68 -18.11
C VAL A 32 6.66 8.79 -19.33
N VAL A 33 6.45 7.48 -19.14
CA VAL A 33 6.48 6.53 -20.28
C VAL A 33 5.33 6.78 -21.27
N LEU A 34 4.07 6.73 -20.82
CA LEU A 34 2.92 6.89 -21.70
C LEU A 34 2.93 8.20 -22.51
N PRO A 35 3.25 9.38 -21.93
CA PRO A 35 3.27 10.62 -22.71
C PRO A 35 4.53 10.79 -23.58
N SER A 36 5.64 10.13 -23.27
CA SER A 36 6.90 10.29 -24.03
C SER A 36 7.06 9.28 -25.17
N VAL A 37 6.29 8.19 -25.17
CA VAL A 37 6.37 7.18 -26.24
C VAL A 37 5.55 7.65 -27.46
N PRO A 38 6.13 7.67 -28.67
CA PRO A 38 5.42 8.07 -29.88
C PRO A 38 4.21 7.18 -30.18
N ALA A 39 3.18 7.77 -30.80
CA ALA A 39 2.02 7.04 -31.28
C ALA A 39 2.44 5.91 -32.24
N GLY A 40 1.81 4.74 -32.13
CA GLY A 40 2.13 3.55 -32.93
C GLY A 40 3.28 2.69 -32.39
N SER A 41 3.91 3.06 -31.28
CA SER A 41 5.00 2.28 -30.65
C SER A 41 4.48 1.17 -29.71
N ASP A 42 3.46 0.43 -30.14
CA ASP A 42 2.76 -0.57 -29.30
C ASP A 42 3.67 -1.73 -28.87
N GLU A 43 4.61 -2.11 -29.74
CA GLU A 43 5.58 -3.18 -29.47
C GLU A 43 6.54 -2.79 -28.33
N LEU A 44 7.01 -1.54 -28.32
CA LEU A 44 7.83 -1.00 -27.24
C LEU A 44 7.06 -0.98 -25.91
N LEU A 45 5.83 -0.48 -25.91
CA LEU A 45 4.99 -0.47 -24.71
C LEU A 45 4.69 -1.89 -24.20
N SER A 46 4.50 -2.85 -25.10
CA SER A 46 4.31 -4.25 -24.78
C SER A 46 5.57 -4.84 -24.13
N ALA A 47 6.75 -4.58 -24.68
CA ALA A 47 8.03 -5.03 -24.12
C ALA A 47 8.29 -4.45 -22.73
N MET A 48 8.06 -3.14 -22.54
CA MET A 48 8.18 -2.47 -21.24
C MET A 48 7.22 -3.07 -20.20
N ARG A 49 5.97 -3.30 -20.58
CA ARG A 49 4.96 -3.94 -19.71
C ARG A 49 5.37 -5.35 -19.32
N LYS A 50 5.87 -6.16 -20.26
CA LYS A 50 6.36 -7.52 -20.01
C LYS A 50 7.55 -7.52 -19.04
N ARG A 51 8.43 -6.52 -19.14
CA ARG A 51 9.53 -6.34 -18.17
C ARG A 51 8.99 -5.94 -16.80
N TRP A 52 8.03 -5.01 -16.76
CA TRP A 52 7.38 -4.56 -15.54
C TRP A 52 6.66 -5.68 -14.77
N GLN A 53 6.03 -6.62 -15.47
CA GLN A 53 5.39 -7.81 -14.85
C GLN A 53 6.32 -8.60 -13.93
N ARG A 54 7.61 -8.69 -14.29
CA ARG A 54 8.61 -9.42 -13.50
C ARG A 54 8.85 -8.79 -12.14
N PHE A 55 8.56 -7.51 -11.97
CA PHE A 55 8.63 -6.80 -10.69
C PHE A 55 7.25 -6.76 -10.02
N LEU A 56 6.19 -6.62 -10.81
CA LEU A 56 4.82 -6.51 -10.31
C LEU A 56 4.41 -7.75 -9.51
N HIS A 57 4.49 -8.96 -10.08
CA HIS A 57 4.00 -10.17 -9.42
C HIS A 57 4.74 -10.52 -8.12
N PRO A 58 6.09 -10.61 -8.10
CA PRO A 58 6.80 -10.85 -6.85
C PRO A 58 6.64 -9.69 -5.87
N GLY A 59 6.51 -8.45 -6.35
CA GLY A 59 6.19 -7.31 -5.51
C GLY A 59 4.83 -7.45 -4.83
N ILE A 60 3.77 -7.81 -5.56
CA ILE A 60 2.45 -8.06 -4.96
C ILE A 60 2.55 -9.17 -3.90
N ALA A 61 3.24 -10.27 -4.19
CA ALA A 61 3.45 -11.34 -3.22
C ALA A 61 4.19 -10.85 -1.97
N ALA A 62 5.33 -10.16 -2.12
CA ALA A 62 6.10 -9.62 -1.01
C ALA A 62 5.30 -8.60 -0.18
N PHE A 63 4.50 -7.76 -0.82
CA PHE A 63 3.62 -6.80 -0.16
C PHE A 63 2.53 -7.50 0.66
N LEU A 64 1.89 -8.53 0.09
CA LEU A 64 0.84 -9.29 0.78
C LEU A 64 1.40 -10.06 1.98
N LEU A 65 2.52 -10.77 1.81
CA LEU A 65 3.14 -11.54 2.90
C LEU A 65 3.59 -10.61 4.05
N SER A 66 4.31 -9.55 3.72
CA SER A 66 4.74 -8.57 4.73
C SER A 66 3.55 -7.84 5.35
N GLY A 67 2.55 -7.46 4.56
CA GLY A 67 1.34 -6.79 5.03
C GLY A 67 0.52 -7.65 5.98
N PHE A 68 0.38 -8.94 5.67
CA PHE A 68 -0.29 -9.91 6.53
C PHE A 68 0.42 -10.07 7.88
N TYR A 69 1.75 -10.21 7.87
CA TYR A 69 2.54 -10.25 9.10
C TYR A 69 2.36 -8.98 9.97
N ASN A 70 2.45 -7.80 9.34
CA ASN A 70 2.26 -6.52 10.04
C ASN A 70 0.83 -6.38 10.58
N PHE A 71 -0.18 -6.87 9.85
CA PHE A 71 -1.58 -6.86 10.27
C PHE A 71 -1.83 -7.75 11.48
N MET A 72 -1.31 -8.99 11.49
CA MET A 72 -1.44 -9.90 12.63
C MET A 72 -0.86 -9.29 13.91
N ARG A 73 0.35 -8.70 13.83
CA ARG A 73 0.95 -8.02 14.98
C ARG A 73 0.14 -6.79 15.42
N GLY A 74 -0.30 -5.97 14.47
CA GLY A 74 -1.10 -4.79 14.76
C GLY A 74 -2.45 -5.10 15.42
N MET A 75 -3.11 -6.20 15.03
CA MET A 75 -4.35 -6.65 15.67
C MET A 75 -4.17 -7.04 17.14
N ALA A 76 -3.06 -7.69 17.49
CA ALA A 76 -2.77 -8.03 18.88
C ALA A 76 -2.56 -6.77 19.75
N GLU A 77 -1.96 -5.73 19.16
CA GLU A 77 -1.60 -4.48 19.86
C GLU A 77 -2.80 -3.50 19.98
N HIS A 78 -3.79 -3.54 19.07
CA HIS A 78 -4.85 -2.51 18.96
C HIS A 78 -6.27 -3.05 19.17
N SER A 79 -6.45 -4.12 19.95
CA SER A 79 -7.74 -4.78 20.17
C SER A 79 -8.84 -3.88 20.74
N HIS A 80 -8.48 -2.76 21.40
CA HIS A 80 -9.42 -1.84 22.03
C HIS A 80 -9.79 -0.62 21.17
N ASP A 81 -9.19 -0.41 19.99
CA ASP A 81 -9.53 0.70 19.10
C ASP A 81 -10.62 0.29 18.09
N ARG A 82 -11.85 0.73 18.38
CA ARG A 82 -13.05 0.43 17.58
C ARG A 82 -12.98 0.92 16.13
N LEU A 83 -12.14 1.91 15.82
CA LEU A 83 -11.96 2.46 14.48
C LEU A 83 -10.72 1.93 13.76
N TYR A 84 -9.81 1.26 14.46
CA TYR A 84 -8.61 0.68 13.86
C TYR A 84 -8.96 -0.41 12.83
N HIS A 85 -9.77 -1.39 13.22
CA HIS A 85 -10.15 -2.50 12.35
C HIS A 85 -10.84 -2.08 11.03
N PRO A 86 -11.88 -1.22 11.03
CA PRO A 86 -12.51 -0.81 9.77
C PRO A 86 -11.56 0.00 8.87
N LEU A 87 -10.70 0.86 9.44
CA LEU A 87 -9.74 1.63 8.65
C LEU A 87 -8.67 0.75 8.02
N ILE A 88 -8.14 -0.23 8.76
CA ILE A 88 -7.16 -1.18 8.24
C ILE A 88 -7.80 -2.12 7.22
N GLY A 89 -8.99 -2.66 7.49
CA GLY A 89 -9.74 -3.48 6.54
C GLY A 89 -10.00 -2.76 5.22
N THR A 90 -10.37 -1.47 5.29
CA THR A 90 -10.55 -0.63 4.10
C THR A 90 -9.26 -0.53 3.28
N LYS A 91 -8.09 -0.30 3.90
CA LYS A 91 -6.81 -0.26 3.18
C LYS A 91 -6.51 -1.57 2.47
N ILE A 92 -6.76 -2.70 3.13
CA ILE A 92 -6.53 -4.03 2.55
C ILE A 92 -7.42 -4.20 1.31
N LEU A 93 -8.70 -3.86 1.40
CA LEU A 93 -9.61 -3.95 0.25
C LEU A 93 -9.17 -3.06 -0.92
N LEU A 94 -8.78 -1.81 -0.64
CA LEU A 94 -8.26 -0.90 -1.66
C LEU A 94 -6.96 -1.42 -2.28
N ALA A 95 -6.06 -2.01 -1.49
CA ALA A 95 -4.82 -2.61 -1.99
C ALA A 95 -5.10 -3.80 -2.91
N LEU A 96 -6.07 -4.65 -2.58
CA LEU A 96 -6.50 -5.75 -3.43
C LEU A 96 -7.06 -5.25 -4.77
N VAL A 97 -7.86 -4.18 -4.76
CA VAL A 97 -8.34 -3.52 -5.99
C VAL A 97 -7.17 -3.00 -6.83
N ILE A 98 -6.18 -2.36 -6.20
CA ILE A 98 -4.96 -1.91 -6.89
C ILE A 98 -4.22 -3.10 -7.53
N PHE A 99 -4.02 -4.20 -6.81
CA PHE A 99 -3.31 -5.37 -7.33
C PHE A 99 -4.05 -6.06 -8.46
N PHE A 100 -5.38 -6.13 -8.37
CA PHE A 100 -6.22 -6.61 -9.45
C PHE A 100 -6.06 -5.73 -10.70
N LEU A 101 -6.21 -4.42 -10.57
CA LEU A 101 -6.07 -3.49 -11.70
C LEU A 101 -4.66 -3.54 -12.30
N ALA A 102 -3.62 -3.50 -11.47
CA ALA A 102 -2.24 -3.58 -11.94
C ALA A 102 -1.96 -4.90 -12.68
N SER A 103 -2.48 -6.02 -12.18
CA SER A 103 -2.38 -7.32 -12.84
C SER A 103 -3.17 -7.36 -14.16
N ALA A 104 -4.36 -6.75 -14.21
CA ALA A 104 -5.16 -6.64 -15.43
C ALA A 104 -4.49 -5.78 -16.51
N LEU A 105 -3.88 -4.65 -16.11
CA LEU A 105 -3.17 -3.74 -17.01
C LEU A 105 -1.90 -4.34 -17.61
N THR A 106 -1.31 -5.30 -16.90
CA THR A 106 -0.09 -5.96 -17.34
C THR A 106 -0.33 -7.31 -18.01
N GLY A 107 -1.43 -7.99 -17.68
CA GLY A 107 -1.77 -9.31 -18.17
C GLY A 107 -1.98 -9.41 -19.69
N ARG A 108 -2.14 -10.67 -20.15
CA ARG A 108 -2.30 -11.04 -21.57
C ARG A 108 -3.67 -11.63 -21.91
N SER A 109 -4.58 -11.73 -20.93
CA SER A 109 -5.88 -12.37 -21.13
C SER A 109 -6.84 -11.45 -21.90
N ALA A 110 -7.67 -12.02 -22.78
CA ALA A 110 -8.68 -11.27 -23.54
C ALA A 110 -9.68 -10.55 -22.61
N GLY A 111 -10.07 -11.18 -21.50
CA GLY A 111 -10.99 -10.60 -20.52
C GLY A 111 -10.51 -9.30 -19.83
N THR A 112 -9.20 -9.01 -19.89
CA THR A 112 -8.62 -7.79 -19.29
C THR A 112 -8.28 -6.71 -20.34
N GLN A 113 -8.67 -6.91 -21.60
CA GLN A 113 -8.33 -6.01 -22.71
C GLN A 113 -8.89 -4.60 -22.51
N LYS A 114 -10.12 -4.46 -21.99
CA LYS A 114 -10.75 -3.17 -21.66
C LYS A 114 -9.90 -2.27 -20.76
N PHE A 115 -9.06 -2.87 -19.90
CA PHE A 115 -8.15 -2.13 -19.02
C PHE A 115 -6.90 -1.65 -19.77
N ARG A 116 -6.45 -2.42 -20.77
CA ARG A 116 -5.29 -2.09 -21.61
C ARG A 116 -5.61 -1.11 -22.73
N ASP A 117 -6.87 -1.00 -23.14
CA ASP A 117 -7.31 -0.04 -24.16
C ASP A 117 -7.26 1.41 -23.65
N ASN A 118 -7.40 1.60 -22.33
CA ASN A 118 -7.35 2.93 -21.69
C ASN A 118 -6.36 2.95 -20.50
N PRO A 119 -5.07 2.61 -20.72
CA PRO A 119 -4.12 2.38 -19.64
C PRO A 119 -3.87 3.67 -18.86
N ARG A 120 -3.91 4.84 -19.53
CA ARG A 120 -3.75 6.16 -18.90
C ARG A 120 -4.78 6.42 -17.80
N ARG A 121 -6.06 6.04 -18.03
CA ARG A 121 -7.15 6.22 -17.07
C ARG A 121 -6.94 5.30 -15.86
N TRP A 122 -6.71 4.02 -16.11
CA TRP A 122 -6.61 3.02 -15.05
C TRP A 122 -5.34 3.16 -14.19
N LEU A 123 -4.21 3.52 -14.78
CA LEU A 123 -3.03 3.90 -14.02
C LEU A 123 -3.33 5.11 -13.11
N GLY A 124 -4.10 6.10 -13.59
CA GLY A 124 -4.55 7.22 -12.78
C GLY A 124 -5.43 6.80 -11.60
N VAL A 125 -6.37 5.86 -11.84
CA VAL A 125 -7.19 5.28 -10.77
C VAL A 125 -6.33 4.57 -9.74
N ILE A 126 -5.36 3.75 -10.15
CA ILE A 126 -4.43 3.08 -9.22
C ILE A 126 -3.70 4.10 -8.34
N LEU A 127 -3.18 5.18 -8.93
CA LEU A 127 -2.47 6.22 -8.20
C LEU A 127 -3.38 6.96 -7.20
N LEU A 128 -4.63 7.25 -7.59
CA LEU A 128 -5.62 7.85 -6.69
C LEU A 128 -5.92 6.92 -5.50
N LEU A 129 -6.16 5.64 -5.75
CA LEU A 129 -6.41 4.65 -4.69
C LEU A 129 -5.19 4.51 -3.77
N ALA A 130 -3.97 4.53 -4.32
CA ALA A 130 -2.75 4.50 -3.53
C ALA A 130 -2.62 5.74 -2.63
N ALA A 131 -2.93 6.93 -3.15
CA ALA A 131 -2.95 8.16 -2.37
C ALA A 131 -3.95 8.09 -1.20
N ILE A 132 -5.15 7.52 -1.43
CA ILE A 132 -6.14 7.29 -0.37
C ILE A 132 -5.58 6.34 0.71
N ILE A 133 -4.94 5.23 0.33
CA ILE A 133 -4.32 4.29 1.29
C ILE A 133 -3.25 5.00 2.15
N VAL A 134 -2.42 5.84 1.54
CA VAL A 134 -1.43 6.65 2.27
C VAL A 134 -2.11 7.64 3.21
N GLY A 135 -3.18 8.32 2.77
CA GLY A 135 -3.98 9.23 3.60
C GLY A 135 -4.58 8.54 4.83
N ILE A 136 -5.19 7.36 4.67
CA ILE A 136 -5.70 6.56 5.80
C ILE A 136 -4.52 6.14 6.72
N SER A 137 -3.33 5.90 6.17
CA SER A 137 -2.13 5.55 6.96
C SER A 137 -1.61 6.71 7.80
N GLY A 138 -1.60 7.91 7.25
CA GLY A 138 -1.34 9.12 8.03
C GLY A 138 -2.38 9.32 9.13
N LEU A 139 -3.67 9.20 8.80
CA LEU A 139 -4.77 9.38 9.75
C LEU A 139 -4.69 8.43 10.95
N VAL A 140 -4.49 7.13 10.71
CA VAL A 140 -4.34 6.13 11.79
C VAL A 140 -3.12 6.46 12.64
N LYS A 141 -2.00 6.86 12.03
CA LYS A 141 -0.77 7.16 12.76
C LYS A 141 -0.93 8.38 13.67
N VAL A 142 -1.54 9.46 13.19
CA VAL A 142 -1.76 10.70 13.97
C VAL A 142 -2.75 10.45 15.12
N ARG A 143 -3.86 9.76 14.85
CA ARG A 143 -4.88 9.48 15.86
C ARG A 143 -4.39 8.60 17.00
N GLY A 144 -3.59 7.58 16.69
CA GLY A 144 -2.99 6.72 17.71
C GLY A 144 -2.06 7.48 18.66
N THR A 145 -1.41 8.55 18.20
CA THR A 145 -0.57 9.40 19.07
C THR A 145 -1.40 10.28 20.01
N SER A 146 -2.56 10.77 19.59
CA SER A 146 -3.42 11.61 20.44
C SER A 146 -4.12 10.85 21.56
N ALA A 147 -4.44 9.56 21.37
CA ALA A 147 -5.11 8.75 22.38
C ALA A 147 -4.21 8.45 23.61
N THR A 148 -2.88 8.40 23.42
CA THR A 148 -1.92 8.11 24.51
C THR A 148 -1.65 9.30 25.43
N THR A 149 -1.99 10.53 25.04
CA THR A 149 -1.66 11.75 25.81
C THR A 149 -2.71 12.12 26.88
N THR A 150 -3.84 11.42 26.96
CA THR A 150 -4.97 11.82 27.83
C THR A 150 -5.12 10.96 29.10
N GLU A 151 -4.03 10.45 29.67
CA GLU A 151 -4.06 9.88 31.03
C GLU A 151 -3.62 10.97 32.04
N PRO A 152 -4.46 11.34 33.03
CA PRO A 152 -4.35 12.62 33.72
C PRO A 152 -3.35 12.56 34.88
N ALA A 153 -2.52 13.60 34.97
CA ALA A 153 -1.84 14.00 36.20
C ALA A 153 -2.89 14.46 37.23
N ALA A 154 -3.43 13.53 38.03
CA ALA A 154 -4.30 13.84 39.14
C ALA A 154 -4.28 12.72 40.20
N GLU A 155 -3.12 12.48 40.83
CA GLU A 155 -3.07 11.83 42.16
C GLU A 155 -1.67 12.00 42.77
N SER A 156 -1.52 12.99 43.66
CA SER A 156 -0.63 12.96 44.84
C SER A 156 -0.45 14.37 45.43
N SER A 157 -1.50 14.90 46.05
CA SER A 157 -1.33 15.94 47.08
C SER A 157 -2.45 15.85 48.09
N ASP A 158 -2.54 14.72 48.79
CA ASP A 158 -3.26 14.64 50.07
C ASP A 158 -2.73 13.45 50.90
N GLN A 159 -1.57 13.65 51.53
CA GLN A 159 -1.14 12.89 52.70
C GLN A 159 -0.42 13.86 53.64
N SER A 160 -1.20 14.58 54.43
CA SER A 160 -0.73 15.27 55.63
C SER A 160 -1.87 15.35 56.64
N GLU A 161 -2.04 14.30 57.44
CA GLU A 161 -2.49 14.35 58.85
C GLU A 161 -1.91 13.16 59.62
#